data_AF-A0A517Y3J9-F1
#
_entry.id   AF-A0A517Y3J9-F1
#
_cell.length_a   1.000
_cell.length_b   1.000
_cell.length_c   1.000
_cell.angle_alpha   90.00
_cell.angle_beta   90.00
_cell.angle_gamma   90.00
#
_symmetry.space_group_name_H-M   'P 1'
#
loop_
_entity.id
_entity.type
_entity.pdbx_description
1 polymer ?
#
loop_
_entity_poly.entity_id
_entity_poly.type
_entity_poly.pdbx_seq_one_letter_code
_entity_poly.pdbx_strand_id
1 'polypeptide(L)' 'MNASATLDAVRAWPVDDQLDLLFRLWDHIADAGWRPSPPPELLAELTRRLAAHDADPSRARTWEQVVAHVQRPRG' A
#
# COMPACT_ATOMS: atom_id res chain seq x y z
N MET A 1 -21.31 15.50 -10.21
CA MET A 1 -21.10 14.03 -10.30
C MET A 1 -20.93 13.48 -8.89
N ASN A 2 -21.35 12.24 -8.63
CA ASN A 2 -21.13 11.55 -7.35
C ASN A 2 -20.01 10.51 -7.49
N ALA A 3 -19.55 9.91 -6.38
CA ALA A 3 -18.44 8.97 -6.40
C ALA A 3 -18.67 7.78 -7.36
N SER A 4 -19.89 7.24 -7.42
CA SER A 4 -20.24 6.14 -8.31
C SER A 4 -20.13 6.54 -9.79
N ALA A 5 -20.72 7.68 -10.17
CA ALA A 5 -20.66 8.18 -11.54
C ALA A 5 -19.23 8.54 -11.97
N THR A 6 -18.39 9.04 -11.06
CA THR A 6 -16.97 9.28 -11.33
C THR A 6 -16.22 7.96 -11.55
N LEU A 7 -16.49 6.94 -10.72
CA LEU A 7 -15.85 5.63 -10.88
C LEU A 7 -16.24 4.99 -12.23
N ASP A 8 -17.49 5.08 -12.64
CA ASP A 8 -17.94 4.56 -13.93
C ASP A 8 -17.23 5.23 -15.11
N ALA A 9 -16.98 6.54 -15.04
CA ALA A 9 -16.22 7.26 -16.06
C ALA A 9 -14.74 6.84 -16.10
N VAL A 10 -14.12 6.62 -14.94
CA VAL A 10 -12.70 6.24 -14.81
C VAL A 10 -12.44 4.80 -15.28
N ARG A 11 -13.43 3.90 -15.15
CA ARG A 11 -13.29 2.49 -15.59
C ARG A 11 -12.94 2.32 -17.06
N ALA A 12 -13.30 3.28 -17.90
CA ALA A 12 -13.02 3.24 -19.34
C ALA A 12 -11.59 3.71 -19.71
N TRP A 13 -10.84 4.26 -18.75
CA TRP A 13 -9.50 4.79 -19.00
C TRP A 13 -8.46 3.67 -19.08
N PRO A 14 -7.30 3.90 -19.73
CA PRO A 14 -6.12 3.08 -19.56
C PRO A 14 -5.77 2.88 -18.07
N VAL A 15 -5.25 1.71 -17.71
CA VAL A 15 -4.91 1.38 -16.31
C VAL A 15 -3.95 2.40 -15.70
N ASP A 16 -2.98 2.87 -16.47
CA ASP A 16 -2.00 3.86 -15.98
C ASP A 16 -2.67 5.18 -15.57
N ASP A 17 -3.67 5.65 -16.32
CA ASP A 17 -4.44 6.86 -15.99
C ASP A 17 -5.33 6.64 -14.76
N GLN A 18 -5.86 5.42 -14.58
CA GLN A 18 -6.61 5.07 -13.38
C GLN A 18 -5.70 5.10 -12.13
N LEU A 19 -4.47 4.59 -12.26
CA LEU A 19 -3.48 4.60 -11.19
C LEU A 19 -3.00 6.02 -10.87
N ASP A 20 -2.78 6.88 -11.88
CA ASP A 20 -2.44 8.29 -11.66
C ASP A 20 -3.51 9.00 -10.83
N LEU A 21 -4.79 8.84 -11.20
CA LEU A 21 -5.89 9.42 -10.46
C LEU A 21 -5.96 8.88 -9.02
N LEU A 22 -5.79 7.57 -8.83
CA LEU A 22 -5.79 6.94 -7.52
C LEU A 22 -4.72 7.53 -6.61
N PHE A 23 -3.47 7.65 -7.08
CA PHE A 23 -2.37 8.21 -6.29
C PHE A 23 -2.59 9.67 -5.95
N ARG A 24 -3.03 10.49 -6.92
CA ARG A 24 -3.31 11.91 -6.66
C ARG A 24 -4.45 12.12 -5.67
N LEU A 25 -5.48 11.28 -5.72
CA LEU A 25 -6.57 11.32 -4.74
C LEU A 25 -6.08 10.88 -3.35
N TRP A 26 -5.24 9.86 -3.30
CA TRP A 26 -4.64 9.39 -2.05
C TRP A 26 -3.78 10.47 -1.38
N ASP A 27 -2.91 11.13 -2.15
CA ASP A 27 -2.07 12.23 -1.65
C ASP A 27 -2.92 13.39 -1.14
N HIS A 28 -3.98 13.76 -1.87
CA HIS A 28 -4.91 14.79 -1.43
C HIS A 28 -5.58 14.44 -0.08
N ILE A 29 -5.99 13.19 0.13
CA ILE A 29 -6.57 12.72 1.40
C ILE A 29 -5.55 12.83 2.54
N ALA A 30 -4.30 12.44 2.30
CA ALA A 30 -3.24 12.54 3.28
C ALA A 30 -2.92 14.01 3.63
N ASP A 31 -2.86 14.89 2.63
CA ASP A 31 -2.62 16.32 2.78
C ASP A 31 -3.77 17.04 3.51
N ALA A 32 -5.00 16.55 3.36
CA ALA A 32 -6.15 16.99 4.13
C ALA A 32 -6.10 16.59 5.62
N GLY A 33 -5.05 15.91 6.06
CA GLY A 33 -4.80 15.57 7.47
C GLY A 33 -5.41 14.24 7.89
N TRP A 34 -5.93 13.43 6.96
CA TRP A 34 -6.41 12.09 7.29
C TRP A 34 -5.23 11.19 7.66
N ARG A 35 -5.15 10.84 8.95
CA ARG A 35 -4.10 9.99 9.53
C ARG A 35 -4.74 8.94 10.44
N PRO A 36 -5.26 7.83 9.90
CA PRO A 36 -5.89 6.80 10.72
C PRO A 36 -4.83 6.16 11.63
N SER A 37 -5.16 5.98 12.90
CA SER A 37 -4.37 5.12 13.77
C SER A 37 -4.74 3.66 13.48
N PRO A 38 -3.77 2.73 13.40
CA PRO A 38 -4.08 1.32 13.38
C PRO A 38 -4.81 0.92 14.68
N PRO A 39 -5.66 -0.12 14.63
CA PRO A 39 -6.21 -0.73 15.84
C PRO A 39 -5.11 -1.13 16.82
N PRO A 40 -5.35 -1.10 18.14
CA PRO A 40 -4.33 -1.39 19.16
C PRO A 40 -3.63 -2.74 18.96
N GLU A 41 -4.38 -3.77 18.58
CA GLU A 41 -3.86 -5.11 18.30
C GLU A 41 -2.91 -5.15 17.10
N LEU A 42 -3.23 -4.39 16.04
CA LEU A 42 -2.36 -4.26 14.88
C LEU A 42 -1.11 -3.46 15.22
N LEU A 43 -1.26 -2.38 15.99
CA LEU A 43 -0.14 -1.57 16.46
C LEU A 43 0.83 -2.41 17.32
N ALA A 44 0.30 -3.23 18.22
CA ALA A 44 1.09 -4.13 19.05
C ALA A 44 1.87 -5.16 18.21
N GLU A 45 1.23 -5.76 17.21
CA GLU A 45 1.89 -6.72 16.32
C GLU A 45 2.96 -6.05 15.45
N LEU A 46 2.69 -4.86 14.91
CA LEU A 46 3.67 -4.09 14.14
C LEU A 46 4.89 -3.72 15.00
N THR A 47 4.64 -3.27 16.24
CA THR A 47 5.71 -2.95 17.21
C THR A 47 6.55 -4.18 17.54
N ARG A 48 5.91 -5.33 17.79
CA ARG A 48 6.61 -6.60 18.06
C ARG A 48 7.47 -7.04 16.87
N ARG A 49 6.97 -6.90 15.64
CA ARG A 49 7.73 -7.24 14.41
C ARG A 49 8.92 -6.31 14.21
N LEU A 50 8.76 -5.01 14.50
CA LEU A 50 9.83 -4.05 14.40
C LEU A 50 10.95 -4.38 15.41
N ALA A 51 10.61 -4.60 16.68
CA ALA A 51 11.58 -5.00 17.70
C ALA A 51 12.29 -6.33 17.38
N ALA A 52 11.57 -7.30 16.80
CA ALA A 52 12.16 -8.57 16.38
C ALA A 52 13.13 -8.41 15.20
N HIS A 53 12.83 -7.49 14.27
CA HIS A 53 13.73 -7.14 13.17
C HIS A 53 14.96 -6.37 13.67
N ASP A 54 14.80 -5.44 14.61
CA ASP A 54 15.93 -4.70 15.16
C ASP A 54 16.90 -5.61 15.93
N ALA A 55 16.37 -6.64 16.60
CA ALA A 55 17.17 -7.66 17.29
C ALA A 55 17.86 -8.64 16.32
N ASP A 56 17.25 -8.91 15.16
CA ASP A 56 17.80 -9.80 14.12
C ASP A 56 17.38 -9.36 12.71
N PRO A 57 18.11 -8.41 12.09
CA PRO A 57 17.77 -7.85 10.79
C PRO A 57 17.83 -8.88 9.64
N SER A 58 18.56 -9.99 9.85
CA SER A 58 18.72 -11.04 8.85
C SER A 58 17.43 -11.80 8.54
N ARG A 59 16.39 -11.62 9.37
CA ARG A 59 15.08 -12.26 9.21
C ARG A 59 14.20 -11.59 8.17
N ALA A 60 14.51 -10.36 7.75
CA ALA A 60 13.83 -9.72 6.64
C ALA A 60 14.45 -10.14 5.31
N ARG A 61 13.61 -10.21 4.27
CA ARG A 61 14.10 -10.35 2.90
C ARG A 61 14.59 -9.00 2.42
N THR A 62 15.69 -8.98 1.66
CA THR A 62 16.09 -7.79 0.92
C THR A 62 15.05 -7.46 -0.16
N TRP A 63 15.07 -6.23 -0.67
CA TRP A 63 14.19 -5.83 -1.75
C TRP A 63 14.36 -6.72 -2.98
N GLU A 64 15.61 -7.05 -3.33
CA GLU A 64 15.93 -7.94 -4.46
C GLU A 64 15.31 -9.33 -4.27
N GLN A 65 15.37 -9.87 -3.04
CA GLN A 65 14.75 -11.15 -2.71
C GLN A 65 13.22 -11.11 -2.79
N VAL A 66 12.60 -9.99 -2.42
CA VAL A 66 11.15 -9.77 -2.57
C VAL A 66 10.78 -9.71 -4.06
N VAL A 67 11.47 -8.90 -4.86
CA VAL A 67 11.23 -8.76 -6.30
C VAL A 67 11.39 -10.10 -7.01
N ALA A 68 12.48 -10.83 -6.74
CA ALA A 68 12.73 -12.14 -7.32
C ALA A 68 11.64 -13.17 -6.95
N HIS A 69 11.07 -13.06 -5.75
CA HIS A 69 9.95 -13.91 -5.33
C HIS A 69 8.65 -13.59 -6.08
N VAL A 70 8.35 -12.30 -6.32
CA VAL A 70 7.12 -11.86 -6.99
C VAL A 70 7.17 -12.11 -8.49
N GLN A 71 8.33 -11.93 -9.13
CA GLN A 71 8.52 -12.12 -10.57
C GLN A 71 8.62 -13.60 -10.99
N ARG A 72 8.71 -14.54 -10.04
CA ARG A 72 8.72 -15.96 -10.36
C ARG A 72 7.41 -16.34 -11.07
N PRO A 73 7.46 -16.95 -12.26
CA PRO A 73 6.26 -17.44 -12.93
C PRO A 73 5.54 -18.42 -12.00
N ARG A 74 4.28 -18.15 -11.69
CA ARG A 74 3.43 -19.15 -11.05
C ARG A 74 3.02 -20.11 -12.16
N GLY A 75 3.64 -21.29 -12.17
CA GLY A 75 3.26 -22.40 -13.05
C GLY A 75 1.84 -22.89 -12.77
#